data_AF-A0A2D0JKE4-F1
#
_entry.id   AF-A0A2D0JKE4-F1
#
_cell.length_a   1.000
_cell.length_b   1.000
_cell.length_c   1.000
_cell.angle_alpha   90.00
_cell.angle_beta   90.00
_cell.angle_gamma   90.00
#
_symmetry.space_group_name_H-M   'P 1'
#
loop_
_entity.id
_entity.type
_entity.pdbx_description
1 polymer ?
#
loop_
_entity_poly.entity_id
_entity_poly.type
_entity_poly.pdbx_seq_one_letter_code
_entity_poly.pdbx_strand_id
1 'polypeptide(L)'
;MTIIAISKTNNTNQLTFRSNVFNPVSHANDIWLTAPELAKALQYKKTDAITQIYDRNSDEFTSAMTMTLNLRVNGINNSLRKKLVRVFSLRGAHLVAMFSKTSVAKEFRRWVLDILDREVENNPTVTKTTVQDRTPLRGLVNTLMGKYGLNSKKLFQMVHHEFGVNHIDELNNDQLPSAIEYLATKAIEGEFLGKEELPIPNNYSGFTGRLLMELERGEILYSQALTPSHHVSTLNDFMEIAQRAGYLLIHKEDMQPMMKALEGKFNA
;
A
#
# COMPACT_ATOMS: atom_id res chain seq x y z
N MET A 1 -5.90 -22.53 29.84
CA MET A 1 -6.81 -21.94 28.83
C MET A 1 -6.03 -21.68 27.56
N THR A 2 -6.31 -22.50 26.55
CA THR A 2 -6.13 -22.28 25.10
C THR A 2 -6.51 -20.83 24.74
N ILE A 3 -5.85 -20.14 23.81
CA ILE A 3 -6.18 -20.18 22.38
C ILE A 3 -4.98 -19.78 21.52
N ILE A 4 -4.66 -20.68 20.59
CA ILE A 4 -3.92 -20.46 19.36
C ILE A 4 -4.84 -19.69 18.41
N ALA A 5 -4.45 -18.49 17.97
CA ALA A 5 -5.09 -17.82 16.84
C ALA A 5 -4.23 -18.04 15.59
N ILE A 6 -4.40 -19.21 14.96
CA ILE A 6 -4.09 -19.40 13.53
C ILE A 6 -5.17 -18.60 12.80
N SER A 7 -4.86 -17.37 12.40
CA SER A 7 -5.75 -16.55 11.61
C SER A 7 -5.63 -16.94 10.13
N LYS A 8 -6.80 -17.23 9.55
CA LYS A 8 -7.12 -17.50 8.13
C LYS A 8 -6.61 -18.83 7.56
N THR A 9 -7.48 -19.83 7.67
CA THR A 9 -7.66 -20.91 6.69
C THR A 9 -7.87 -20.33 5.29
N ASN A 10 -6.81 -20.29 4.49
CA ASN A 10 -6.89 -20.32 3.04
C ASN A 10 -6.23 -21.64 2.63
N ASN A 11 -6.96 -22.49 1.89
CA ASN A 11 -6.54 -23.82 1.42
C ASN A 11 -5.02 -23.96 1.24
N THR A 12 -4.33 -24.59 2.19
CA THR A 12 -2.92 -24.95 2.01
C THR A 12 -2.85 -26.14 1.06
N ASN A 13 -2.82 -25.86 -0.24
CA ASN A 13 -2.33 -26.80 -1.25
C ASN A 13 -0.84 -27.04 -0.96
N GLN A 14 -0.56 -27.95 -0.04
CA GLN A 14 0.78 -28.28 0.41
C GLN A 14 1.57 -28.83 -0.78
N LEU A 15 2.50 -28.03 -1.30
CA LEU A 15 3.33 -28.40 -2.45
C LEU A 15 4.29 -29.52 -2.03
N THR A 16 4.09 -30.70 -2.60
CA THR A 16 4.90 -31.89 -2.29
C THR A 16 5.45 -32.46 -3.58
N PHE A 17 6.79 -32.59 -3.65
CA PHE A 17 7.49 -33.27 -4.73
C PHE A 17 8.21 -34.50 -4.19
N ARG A 18 7.75 -35.69 -4.60
CA ARG A 18 8.21 -36.98 -4.04
C ARG A 18 8.02 -36.97 -2.51
N SER A 19 9.09 -37.14 -1.74
CA SER A 19 9.08 -37.07 -0.26
C SER A 19 9.45 -35.70 0.30
N ASN A 20 9.63 -34.68 -0.55
CA ASN A 20 9.96 -33.32 -0.12
C ASN A 20 8.69 -32.48 -0.03
N VAL A 21 8.34 -32.11 1.19
CA VAL A 21 7.32 -31.11 1.50
C VAL A 21 7.98 -29.75 1.46
N PHE A 22 7.43 -28.85 0.65
CA PHE A 22 7.82 -27.44 0.64
C PHE A 22 7.06 -26.65 1.70
N ASN A 23 7.68 -25.60 2.24
CA ASN A 23 7.04 -24.60 3.08
C ASN A 23 7.04 -23.27 2.33
N PRO A 24 6.09 -23.06 1.41
CA PRO A 24 6.17 -21.93 0.51
C PRO A 24 6.03 -20.61 1.27
N VAL A 25 6.81 -19.61 0.85
CA VAL A 25 6.72 -18.25 1.35
C VAL A 25 5.71 -17.50 0.50
N SER A 26 4.69 -16.93 1.13
CA SER A 26 3.76 -16.03 0.43
C SER A 26 4.36 -14.63 0.38
N HIS A 27 4.52 -14.09 -0.83
CA HIS A 27 4.99 -12.72 -1.04
C HIS A 27 4.34 -12.14 -2.31
N ALA A 28 3.77 -10.94 -2.20
CA ALA A 28 3.04 -10.27 -3.28
C ALA A 28 1.92 -11.13 -3.91
N ASN A 29 1.17 -11.86 -3.07
CA ASN A 29 0.15 -12.84 -3.47
C ASN A 29 0.64 -14.03 -4.30
N ASP A 30 1.95 -14.16 -4.51
CA ASP A 30 2.56 -15.29 -5.19
C ASP A 30 3.20 -16.28 -4.22
N ILE A 31 3.37 -17.51 -4.70
CA ILE A 31 4.01 -18.61 -3.98
C ILE A 31 5.49 -18.66 -4.34
N TRP A 32 6.35 -18.60 -3.33
CA TRP A 32 7.80 -18.63 -3.50
C TRP A 32 8.43 -19.83 -2.77
N LEU A 33 9.35 -20.51 -3.46
CA LEU A 33 10.11 -21.65 -2.94
C LEU A 33 11.53 -21.22 -2.60
N THR A 34 12.07 -21.68 -1.47
CA THR A 34 13.41 -21.30 -1.05
C THR A 34 14.50 -22.09 -1.80
N ALA A 35 15.63 -21.43 -2.09
CA ALA A 35 16.76 -22.10 -2.75
C ALA A 35 17.24 -23.39 -2.03
N PRO A 36 17.31 -23.45 -0.68
CA PRO A 36 17.69 -24.67 0.02
C PRO A 36 16.68 -25.81 -0.12
N GLU A 37 15.38 -25.52 -0.14
CA GLU A 37 14.34 -26.54 -0.36
C GLU A 37 14.40 -27.09 -1.78
N LEU A 38 14.61 -26.22 -2.78
CA LEU A 38 14.84 -26.63 -4.16
C LEU A 38 16.10 -27.50 -4.30
N ALA A 39 17.18 -27.14 -3.62
CA ALA A 39 18.42 -27.93 -3.62
C ALA A 39 18.16 -29.36 -3.13
N LYS A 40 17.41 -29.49 -2.03
CA LYS A 40 17.02 -30.78 -1.45
C LYS A 40 16.09 -31.56 -2.38
N ALA A 41 15.06 -30.91 -2.93
CA ALA A 41 14.09 -31.54 -3.83
C ALA A 41 14.73 -32.09 -5.11
N LEU A 42 15.71 -31.35 -5.66
CA LEU A 42 16.49 -31.76 -6.83
C LEU A 42 17.69 -32.66 -6.50
N GLN A 43 17.82 -33.07 -5.22
CA GLN A 43 18.87 -33.97 -4.71
C GLN A 43 20.31 -33.46 -4.91
N TYR A 44 20.51 -32.14 -4.83
CA TYR A 44 21.86 -31.59 -4.77
C TYR A 44 22.50 -31.85 -3.40
N LYS A 45 23.79 -32.23 -3.42
CA LYS A 45 24.59 -32.46 -2.21
C LYS A 45 24.79 -31.18 -1.38
N LYS A 46 24.91 -30.03 -2.05
CA LYS A 46 25.14 -28.74 -1.40
C LYS A 46 23.85 -27.92 -1.35
N THR A 47 23.58 -27.29 -0.22
CA THR A 47 22.39 -26.47 0.02
C THR A 47 22.39 -25.15 -0.75
N ASP A 48 23.57 -24.66 -1.14
CA ASP A 48 23.77 -23.45 -1.94
C ASP A 48 23.84 -23.73 -3.45
N ALA A 49 23.69 -24.99 -3.88
CA ALA A 49 23.83 -25.38 -5.28
C ALA A 49 22.87 -24.61 -6.21
N ILE A 50 21.64 -24.37 -5.77
CA ILE A 50 20.64 -23.61 -6.53
C ILE A 50 21.05 -22.14 -6.66
N THR A 51 21.55 -21.53 -5.59
CA THR A 51 22.08 -20.16 -5.63
C THR A 51 23.23 -20.07 -6.64
N GLN A 52 24.15 -21.03 -6.63
CA GLN A 52 25.25 -21.06 -7.60
C GLN A 52 24.78 -21.26 -9.05
N ILE A 53 23.70 -22.02 -9.28
CA ILE A 53 23.09 -22.14 -10.62
C ILE A 53 22.52 -20.80 -11.05
N TYR A 54 21.79 -20.11 -10.18
CA TYR A 54 21.30 -18.78 -10.46
C TYR A 54 22.44 -17.80 -10.75
N ASP A 55 23.49 -17.75 -9.92
CA ASP A 55 24.59 -16.78 -10.08
C ASP A 55 25.29 -16.91 -11.44
N ARG A 56 25.36 -18.14 -12.01
CA ARG A 56 25.96 -18.40 -13.32
C ARG A 56 25.07 -18.05 -14.51
N ASN A 57 23.76 -17.97 -14.31
CA ASN A 57 22.77 -17.78 -15.38
C ASN A 57 21.81 -16.63 -15.03
N SER A 58 22.27 -15.67 -14.23
CA SER A 58 21.40 -14.65 -13.61
C SER A 58 20.72 -13.74 -14.64
N ASP A 59 21.29 -13.64 -15.84
CA ASP A 59 20.77 -12.96 -17.02
C ASP A 59 19.48 -13.60 -17.59
N GLU A 60 19.26 -14.90 -17.36
CA GLU A 60 18.02 -15.59 -17.77
C GLU A 60 16.85 -15.35 -16.79
N PHE A 61 17.10 -14.74 -15.62
CA PHE A 61 16.10 -14.54 -14.58
C PHE A 61 15.61 -13.10 -14.49
N THR A 62 14.29 -12.94 -14.37
CA THR A 62 13.67 -11.64 -14.06
C THR A 62 13.42 -11.47 -12.56
N SER A 63 13.14 -10.25 -12.13
CA SER A 63 12.75 -9.95 -10.74
C SER A 63 11.47 -10.68 -10.30
N ALA A 64 10.57 -11.01 -11.24
CA ALA A 64 9.37 -11.81 -10.99
C ALA A 64 9.65 -13.32 -10.84
N MET A 65 10.85 -13.78 -11.23
CA MET A 65 11.24 -15.19 -11.09
C MET A 65 12.02 -15.47 -9.81
N THR A 66 12.79 -14.50 -9.32
CA THR A 66 13.63 -14.68 -8.14
C THR A 66 13.95 -13.37 -7.44
N MET A 67 14.04 -13.43 -6.12
CA MET A 67 14.48 -12.33 -5.26
C MET A 67 15.09 -12.86 -3.97
N THR A 68 15.61 -11.97 -3.13
CA THR A 68 16.13 -12.35 -1.81
C THR A 68 15.26 -11.78 -0.70
N LEU A 69 14.81 -12.64 0.22
CA LEU A 69 13.97 -12.27 1.36
C LEU A 69 14.72 -12.43 2.68
N ASN A 70 14.39 -11.57 3.65
CA ASN A 70 14.88 -11.68 5.02
C ASN A 70 14.02 -12.67 5.82
N LEU A 71 14.41 -13.95 5.79
CA LEU A 71 13.68 -15.01 6.49
C LEU A 71 14.22 -15.21 7.91
N ARG A 72 13.31 -15.49 8.85
CA ARG A 72 13.67 -15.94 10.20
C ARG A 72 13.92 -17.45 10.14
N VAL A 73 15.17 -17.85 10.33
CA VAL A 73 15.57 -19.27 10.42
C VAL A 73 15.94 -19.61 11.86
N ASN A 74 15.67 -20.85 12.27
CA ASN A 74 16.08 -21.29 13.59
C ASN A 74 17.60 -21.50 13.61
N GLY A 75 18.29 -20.76 14.46
CA GLY A 75 19.74 -20.81 14.61
C GLY A 75 20.20 -21.86 15.61
N ILE A 76 21.51 -21.88 15.85
CA ILE A 76 22.11 -22.68 16.93
C ILE A 76 21.54 -22.18 18.27
N ASN A 77 21.17 -23.10 19.18
CA ASN A 77 20.54 -22.84 20.48
C ASN A 77 19.16 -22.18 20.43
N ASN A 78 18.33 -22.49 19.42
CA ASN A 78 16.95 -21.99 19.28
C ASN A 78 16.87 -20.44 19.19
N SER A 79 17.96 -19.81 18.74
CA SER A 79 18.02 -18.36 18.50
C SER A 79 17.49 -18.05 17.10
N LEU A 80 16.46 -17.21 16.99
CA LEU A 80 15.94 -16.79 15.68
C LEU A 80 16.97 -15.88 15.00
N ARG A 81 17.52 -16.34 13.87
CA ARG A 81 18.45 -15.54 13.06
C ARG A 81 17.74 -15.04 11.81
N LYS A 82 17.93 -13.76 11.49
CA LYS A 82 17.55 -13.21 10.18
C LYS A 82 18.61 -13.64 9.17
N LYS A 83 18.19 -14.32 8.10
CA LYS A 83 19.07 -14.75 7.02
C LYS A 83 18.48 -14.27 5.69
N LEU A 84 19.31 -13.64 4.86
CA LEU A 84 18.98 -13.42 3.46
C LEU A 84 18.92 -14.78 2.76
N VAL A 85 17.75 -15.15 2.26
CA VAL A 85 17.54 -16.39 1.52
C VAL A 85 16.93 -16.06 0.17
N ARG A 86 17.57 -16.53 -0.91
CA ARG A 86 17.03 -16.41 -2.25
C ARG A 86 15.83 -17.33 -2.41
N VAL A 87 14.78 -16.79 -2.97
CA VAL A 87 13.53 -17.49 -3.26
C VAL A 87 13.25 -17.43 -4.76
N PHE A 88 12.46 -18.40 -5.24
CA PHE A 88 12.08 -18.54 -6.63
C PHE A 88 10.58 -18.76 -6.74
N SER A 89 9.92 -18.08 -7.67
CA SER A 89 8.53 -18.41 -8.03
C SER A 89 8.48 -19.77 -8.72
N LEU A 90 7.30 -20.35 -8.95
CA LEU A 90 7.15 -21.62 -9.67
C LEU A 90 7.83 -21.56 -11.05
N ARG A 91 7.67 -20.46 -11.79
CA ARG A 91 8.37 -20.23 -13.06
C ARG A 91 9.89 -20.19 -12.90
N GLY A 92 10.39 -19.50 -11.87
CA GLY A 92 11.82 -19.46 -11.57
C GLY A 92 12.37 -20.84 -11.17
N ALA A 93 11.64 -21.62 -10.38
CA ALA A 93 12.00 -22.97 -9.99
C ALA A 93 12.04 -23.93 -11.19
N HIS A 94 11.09 -23.78 -12.12
CA HIS A 94 11.09 -24.51 -13.39
C HIS A 94 12.35 -24.20 -14.23
N LEU A 95 12.71 -22.92 -14.35
CA LEU A 95 13.92 -22.49 -15.07
C LEU A 95 15.20 -23.02 -14.39
N VAL A 96 15.33 -22.91 -13.07
CA VAL A 96 16.44 -23.50 -12.31
C VAL A 96 16.61 -24.99 -12.63
N ALA A 97 15.49 -25.73 -12.68
CA ALA A 97 15.52 -27.15 -12.97
C ALA A 97 15.95 -27.46 -14.41
N MET A 98 15.82 -26.55 -15.38
CA MET A 98 16.28 -26.73 -16.77
C MET A 98 17.80 -26.88 -16.87
N PHE A 99 18.56 -26.23 -15.98
CA PHE A 99 20.02 -26.33 -15.95
C PHE A 99 20.53 -27.68 -15.40
N SER A 100 19.63 -28.56 -14.94
CA SER A 100 19.97 -29.89 -14.43
C SER A 100 19.55 -31.00 -15.40
N LYS A 101 20.48 -31.92 -15.70
CA LYS A 101 20.26 -33.06 -16.61
C LYS A 101 19.80 -34.34 -15.89
N THR A 102 19.61 -34.31 -14.57
CA THR A 102 19.24 -35.48 -13.78
C THR A 102 17.82 -35.94 -14.08
N SER A 103 17.52 -37.24 -13.91
CA SER A 103 16.15 -37.78 -14.02
C SER A 103 15.19 -37.09 -13.06
N VAL A 104 15.66 -36.81 -11.83
CA VAL A 104 14.91 -36.08 -10.81
C VAL A 104 14.52 -34.69 -11.28
N ALA A 105 15.43 -33.95 -11.93
CA ALA A 105 15.13 -32.64 -12.47
C ALA A 105 14.13 -32.70 -13.62
N LYS A 106 14.18 -33.75 -14.47
CA LYS A 106 13.17 -33.96 -15.53
C LYS A 106 11.77 -34.14 -14.95
N GLU A 107 11.64 -34.95 -13.91
CA GLU A 107 10.37 -35.13 -13.19
C GLU A 107 9.92 -33.85 -12.50
N PHE A 108 10.84 -33.13 -11.87
CA PHE A 108 10.55 -31.85 -11.21
C PHE A 108 9.98 -30.83 -12.19
N ARG A 109 10.57 -30.71 -13.39
CA ARG A 109 10.06 -29.80 -14.43
C ARG A 109 8.62 -30.11 -14.79
N ARG A 110 8.28 -31.38 -15.02
CA ARG A 110 6.89 -31.79 -15.30
C ARG A 110 5.96 -31.48 -14.12
N TRP A 111 6.40 -31.80 -12.90
CA TRP A 111 5.62 -31.51 -11.69
C TRP A 111 5.32 -30.01 -11.51
N VAL A 112 6.28 -29.13 -11.77
CA VAL A 112 6.04 -27.68 -11.69
C VAL A 112 5.06 -27.23 -12.79
N LEU A 113 5.18 -27.75 -14.01
CA LEU A 113 4.22 -27.46 -15.08
C LEU A 113 2.82 -27.92 -14.71
N ASP A 114 2.66 -29.14 -14.15
CA ASP A 114 1.36 -29.64 -13.70
C ASP A 114 0.71 -28.73 -12.64
N ILE A 115 1.52 -28.07 -11.79
CA ILE A 115 1.01 -27.09 -10.82
C ILE A 115 0.61 -25.79 -11.51
N LEU A 116 1.46 -25.27 -12.39
CA LEU A 116 1.18 -24.04 -13.15
C LEU A 116 -0.07 -24.21 -14.02
N ASP A 117 -0.24 -25.36 -14.68
CA ASP A 117 -1.41 -25.67 -15.49
C ASP A 117 -2.66 -25.76 -14.60
N ARG A 118 -2.57 -26.39 -13.42
CA ARG A 118 -3.67 -26.36 -12.44
C ARG A 118 -3.98 -24.97 -11.93
N GLU A 119 -2.98 -24.11 -11.73
CA GLU A 119 -3.21 -22.72 -11.35
C GLU A 119 -3.95 -21.99 -12.47
N VAL A 120 -3.66 -22.28 -13.74
CA VAL A 120 -4.38 -21.71 -14.89
C VAL A 120 -5.79 -22.31 -15.04
N GLU A 121 -5.99 -23.59 -14.74
CA GLU A 121 -7.29 -24.28 -14.83
C GLU A 121 -8.23 -23.92 -13.66
N ASN A 122 -7.71 -23.87 -12.43
CA ASN A 122 -8.46 -23.50 -11.23
C ASN A 122 -8.65 -21.98 -11.11
N ASN A 123 -7.92 -21.22 -11.91
CA ASN A 123 -8.10 -19.79 -12.09
C ASN A 123 -8.58 -19.59 -13.53
N PRO A 124 -9.80 -20.07 -13.86
CA PRO A 124 -10.25 -20.31 -15.22
C PRO A 124 -10.10 -19.02 -16.00
N THR A 125 -9.03 -18.95 -16.81
CA THR A 125 -8.73 -17.90 -17.78
C THR A 125 -9.26 -16.54 -17.39
N VAL A 126 -8.38 -15.66 -16.88
CA VAL A 126 -8.43 -14.19 -16.99
C VAL A 126 -9.37 -13.76 -18.12
N THR A 127 -10.67 -13.74 -17.84
CA THR A 127 -11.66 -13.42 -18.84
C THR A 127 -11.62 -11.93 -18.80
N LYS A 128 -10.93 -11.36 -19.79
CA LYS A 128 -10.85 -9.93 -19.94
C LYS A 128 -12.28 -9.41 -19.86
N THR A 129 -12.47 -8.46 -18.97
CA THR A 129 -13.77 -7.81 -18.83
C THR A 129 -14.21 -7.28 -20.20
N THR A 130 -15.50 -7.31 -20.50
CA THR A 130 -16.03 -6.63 -21.67
C THR A 130 -16.15 -5.13 -21.39
N VAL A 131 -16.45 -4.34 -22.42
CA VAL A 131 -16.75 -2.91 -22.23
C VAL A 131 -17.96 -2.73 -21.31
N GLN A 132 -18.95 -3.63 -21.39
CA GLN A 132 -20.16 -3.57 -20.58
C GLN A 132 -19.84 -3.85 -19.10
N ASP A 133 -19.01 -4.85 -18.82
CA ASP A 133 -18.64 -5.20 -17.44
C ASP A 133 -17.93 -4.04 -16.74
N ARG A 134 -17.14 -3.24 -17.47
CA ARG A 134 -16.42 -2.07 -16.92
C ARG A 134 -17.28 -0.82 -16.74
N THR A 135 -18.55 -0.86 -17.14
CA THR A 135 -19.46 0.30 -17.04
C THR A 135 -19.61 0.81 -15.60
N PRO A 136 -19.77 -0.04 -14.57
CA PRO A 136 -19.88 0.42 -13.18
C PRO A 136 -18.62 1.14 -12.70
N LEU A 137 -17.43 0.67 -13.07
CA LEU A 137 -16.17 1.34 -12.73
C LEU A 137 -16.08 2.73 -13.38
N ARG A 138 -16.45 2.85 -14.65
CA ARG A 138 -16.51 4.15 -15.36
C ARG A 138 -17.54 5.09 -14.75
N GLY A 139 -18.71 4.56 -14.37
CA GLY A 139 -19.76 5.30 -13.69
C GLY A 139 -19.31 5.84 -12.33
N LEU A 140 -18.60 5.02 -11.54
CA LEU A 140 -18.00 5.44 -10.29
C LEU A 140 -16.96 6.55 -10.51
N VAL A 141 -16.05 6.39 -11.47
CA VAL A 141 -15.08 7.44 -11.83
C VAL A 141 -15.78 8.75 -12.19
N ASN A 142 -16.80 8.71 -13.06
CA ASN A 142 -17.58 9.90 -13.42
C ASN A 142 -18.26 10.55 -12.20
N THR A 143 -18.73 9.74 -11.26
CA THR A 143 -19.36 10.21 -10.01
C THR A 143 -18.33 10.90 -9.12
N LEU A 144 -17.14 10.31 -8.97
CA LEU A 144 -16.02 10.90 -8.20
C LEU A 144 -15.49 12.18 -8.86
N MET A 145 -15.44 12.23 -10.19
CA MET A 145 -15.10 13.45 -10.94
C MET A 145 -16.11 14.57 -10.66
N GLY A 146 -17.41 14.28 -10.75
CA GLY A 146 -18.46 15.28 -10.52
C GLY A 146 -18.56 15.74 -9.06
N LYS A 147 -18.40 14.81 -8.12
CA LYS A 147 -18.56 15.10 -6.69
C LYS A 147 -17.33 15.76 -6.05
N TYR A 148 -16.12 15.39 -6.50
CA TYR A 148 -14.86 15.82 -5.89
C TYR A 148 -13.91 16.57 -6.84
N GLY A 149 -14.33 16.85 -8.08
CA GLY A 149 -13.52 17.61 -9.05
C GLY A 149 -12.24 16.90 -9.51
N LEU A 150 -12.15 15.57 -9.33
CA LEU A 150 -10.94 14.81 -9.59
C LEU A 150 -10.68 14.63 -11.09
N ASN A 151 -9.41 14.50 -11.45
CA ASN A 151 -9.02 14.16 -12.82
C ASN A 151 -9.23 12.65 -13.08
N SER A 152 -9.99 12.33 -14.13
CA SER A 152 -10.23 10.95 -14.61
C SER A 152 -8.94 10.14 -14.76
N LYS A 153 -7.88 10.74 -15.34
CA LYS A 153 -6.58 10.10 -15.53
C LYS A 153 -5.97 9.65 -14.21
N LYS A 154 -6.07 10.48 -13.18
CA LYS A 154 -5.52 10.18 -11.85
C LYS A 154 -6.26 9.02 -11.19
N LEU A 155 -7.59 9.01 -11.28
CA LEU A 155 -8.42 7.92 -10.75
C LEU A 155 -8.10 6.57 -11.43
N PHE A 156 -7.98 6.56 -12.76
CA PHE A 156 -7.57 5.34 -13.47
C PHE A 156 -6.13 4.93 -13.14
N GLN A 157 -5.20 5.88 -13.01
CA GLN A 157 -3.81 5.58 -12.59
C GLN A 157 -3.74 4.90 -11.22
N MET A 158 -4.63 5.24 -10.28
CA MET A 158 -4.68 4.56 -8.97
C MET A 158 -5.10 3.10 -9.13
N VAL A 159 -6.12 2.82 -9.94
CA VAL A 159 -6.54 1.46 -10.25
C VAL A 159 -5.42 0.70 -10.97
N HIS A 160 -4.77 1.33 -11.93
CA HIS A 160 -3.64 0.73 -12.66
C HIS A 160 -2.51 0.32 -11.71
N HIS A 161 -2.16 1.20 -10.77
CA HIS A 161 -1.10 0.95 -9.80
C HIS A 161 -1.47 -0.18 -8.83
N GLU A 162 -2.67 -0.14 -8.24
CA GLU A 162 -3.12 -1.12 -7.25
C GLU A 162 -3.23 -2.53 -7.83
N PHE A 163 -3.75 -2.65 -9.05
CA PHE A 163 -4.03 -3.93 -9.69
C PHE A 163 -2.92 -4.39 -10.66
N GLY A 164 -1.83 -3.62 -10.79
CA GLY A 164 -0.69 -3.96 -11.63
C GLY A 164 -1.00 -4.02 -13.12
N VAL A 165 -1.96 -3.23 -13.59
CA VAL A 165 -2.41 -3.18 -15.00
C VAL A 165 -2.04 -1.85 -15.65
N ASN A 166 -1.82 -1.83 -16.96
CA ASN A 166 -1.54 -0.58 -17.70
C ASN A 166 -2.83 0.15 -18.10
N HIS A 167 -3.90 -0.61 -18.27
CA HIS A 167 -5.19 -0.10 -18.68
C HIS A 167 -6.33 -0.97 -18.10
N ILE A 168 -7.50 -0.36 -17.85
CA ILE A 168 -8.65 -1.04 -17.21
C ILE A 168 -9.22 -2.22 -18.01
N ASP A 169 -8.86 -2.38 -19.28
CA ASP A 169 -9.27 -3.52 -20.10
C ASP A 169 -8.45 -4.79 -19.88
N GLU A 170 -7.32 -4.66 -19.17
CA GLU A 170 -6.52 -5.76 -18.67
C GLU A 170 -7.09 -6.32 -17.35
N LEU A 171 -8.04 -5.62 -16.71
CA LEU A 171 -8.74 -6.13 -15.52
C LEU A 171 -9.56 -7.37 -15.89
N ASN A 172 -9.38 -8.42 -15.09
CA ASN A 172 -10.19 -9.64 -15.16
C ASN A 172 -11.48 -9.50 -14.32
N ASN A 173 -12.40 -10.46 -14.50
CA ASN A 173 -13.69 -10.46 -13.82
C ASN A 173 -13.59 -10.52 -12.28
N ASP A 174 -12.49 -11.05 -11.73
CA ASP A 174 -12.29 -11.13 -10.28
C ASP A 174 -11.71 -9.83 -9.70
N GLN A 175 -10.85 -9.15 -10.45
CA GLN A 175 -10.23 -7.89 -10.09
C GLN A 175 -11.19 -6.72 -10.22
N LEU A 176 -12.13 -6.77 -11.17
CA LEU A 176 -13.02 -5.66 -11.46
C LEU A 176 -13.91 -5.26 -10.26
N PRO A 177 -14.58 -6.19 -9.54
CA PRO A 177 -15.30 -5.85 -8.31
C PRO A 177 -14.40 -5.21 -7.25
N SER A 178 -13.20 -5.77 -7.03
CA SER A 178 -12.23 -5.22 -6.08
C SER A 178 -11.71 -3.83 -6.49
N ALA A 179 -11.56 -3.56 -7.79
CA ALA A 179 -11.16 -2.25 -8.28
C ALA A 179 -12.24 -1.17 -8.05
N ILE A 180 -13.50 -1.54 -8.20
CA ILE A 180 -14.64 -0.68 -7.87
C ILE A 180 -14.67 -0.40 -6.36
N GLU A 181 -14.54 -1.45 -5.54
CA GLU A 181 -14.52 -1.34 -4.09
C GLU A 181 -13.33 -0.51 -3.58
N TYR A 182 -12.15 -0.67 -4.17
CA TYR A 182 -10.97 0.12 -3.86
C TYR A 182 -11.23 1.62 -4.04
N LEU A 183 -11.72 2.04 -5.22
CA LEU A 183 -12.03 3.45 -5.46
C LEU A 183 -13.16 3.97 -4.56
N ALA A 184 -14.18 3.15 -4.30
CA ALA A 184 -15.28 3.53 -3.41
C ALA A 184 -14.78 3.74 -1.98
N THR A 185 -13.95 2.82 -1.47
CA THR A 185 -13.35 2.88 -0.14
C THR A 185 -12.49 4.13 0.00
N LYS A 186 -11.62 4.42 -0.97
CA LYS A 186 -10.77 5.63 -0.98
C LYS A 186 -11.58 6.94 -0.96
N ALA A 187 -12.78 6.92 -1.52
CA ALA A 187 -13.72 8.04 -1.46
C ALA A 187 -14.46 8.17 -0.13
N ILE A 188 -14.71 7.06 0.57
CA ILE A 188 -15.34 7.04 1.89
C ILE A 188 -14.32 7.41 2.97
N GLU A 189 -13.08 6.93 2.85
CA GLU A 189 -11.96 7.23 3.75
C GLU A 189 -11.47 8.67 3.66
N GLY A 190 -12.03 9.47 2.75
CA GLY A 190 -11.69 10.87 2.60
C GLY A 190 -10.31 11.13 2.02
N GLU A 191 -9.62 10.12 1.47
CA GLU A 191 -8.34 10.32 0.78
C GLU A 191 -8.47 11.21 -0.48
N PHE A 192 -9.68 11.31 -1.02
CA PHE A 192 -10.04 12.23 -2.10
C PHE A 192 -10.51 13.61 -1.62
N LEU A 193 -10.61 13.84 -0.31
CA LEU A 193 -10.71 15.18 0.26
C LEU A 193 -9.31 15.81 0.17
N GLY A 194 -8.95 16.23 -1.03
CA GLY A 194 -7.84 17.14 -1.21
C GLY A 194 -8.15 18.43 -0.46
N LYS A 195 -7.17 18.93 0.29
CA LYS A 195 -7.07 20.37 0.59
C LYS A 195 -7.33 21.09 -0.73
N GLU A 196 -8.42 21.82 -0.84
CA GLU A 196 -8.77 22.54 -2.06
C GLU A 196 -7.62 23.46 -2.47
N GLU A 197 -6.90 23.10 -3.53
CA GLU A 197 -6.22 24.10 -4.35
C GLU A 197 -7.14 24.34 -5.54
N LEU A 198 -7.95 25.40 -5.41
CA LEU A 198 -8.83 25.88 -6.47
C LEU A 198 -8.01 26.15 -7.74
N PRO A 199 -8.55 25.87 -8.94
CA PRO A 199 -7.86 26.18 -10.18
C PRO A 199 -7.59 27.70 -10.26
N ILE A 200 -6.32 28.08 -10.32
CA ILE A 200 -5.92 29.48 -10.49
C ILE A 200 -6.25 29.87 -11.94
N PRO A 201 -7.16 30.83 -12.19
CA PRO A 201 -7.50 31.25 -13.55
C PRO A 201 -6.25 31.72 -14.31
N ASN A 202 -6.14 31.36 -15.59
CA ASN A 202 -5.08 31.82 -16.52
C ASN A 202 -5.18 33.35 -16.71
N ASN A 203 -4.66 34.10 -15.74
CA ASN A 203 -4.38 35.54 -15.64
C ASN A 203 -4.31 36.01 -14.17
N TYR A 204 -4.32 35.10 -13.19
CA TYR A 204 -4.04 35.45 -11.81
C TYR A 204 -2.58 35.87 -11.65
N SER A 205 -2.37 37.17 -11.43
CA SER A 205 -1.19 37.73 -10.77
C SER A 205 -1.34 37.68 -9.23
N GLY A 206 -2.33 36.94 -8.73
CA GLY A 206 -2.76 36.94 -7.34
C GLY A 206 -2.01 35.96 -6.45
N PHE A 207 -1.99 36.29 -5.16
CA PHE A 207 -1.34 35.58 -4.08
C PHE A 207 -1.71 34.08 -4.02
N THR A 208 -0.70 33.21 -4.08
CA THR A 208 -0.84 31.78 -3.76
C THR A 208 -0.40 31.55 -2.32
N GLY A 209 -1.36 31.29 -1.44
CA GLY A 209 -1.11 31.04 -0.02
C GLY A 209 -2.39 31.07 0.81
N ARG A 210 -2.26 30.98 2.13
CA ARG A 210 -3.40 31.10 3.05
C ARG A 210 -3.60 32.58 3.41
N LEU A 211 -4.84 33.05 3.43
CA LEU A 211 -5.19 34.40 3.87
C LEU A 211 -6.05 34.32 5.13
N LEU A 212 -5.74 35.14 6.13
CA LEU A 212 -6.64 35.45 7.23
C LEU A 212 -7.44 36.70 6.85
N MET A 213 -8.77 36.63 6.94
CA MET A 213 -9.65 37.75 6.61
C MET A 213 -10.66 38.00 7.73
N GLU A 214 -10.88 39.27 8.06
CA GLU A 214 -11.96 39.72 8.93
C GLU A 214 -13.00 40.45 8.07
N LEU A 215 -14.26 40.02 8.18
CA LEU A 215 -15.38 40.51 7.39
C LEU A 215 -16.44 41.08 8.32
N GLU A 216 -16.91 42.29 8.06
CA GLU A 216 -18.07 42.88 8.73
C GLU A 216 -19.06 43.38 7.67
N ARG A 217 -20.33 42.93 7.77
CA ARG A 217 -21.42 43.30 6.84
C ARG A 217 -21.09 43.08 5.35
N GLY A 218 -20.24 42.09 5.07
CA GLY A 218 -19.83 41.75 3.71
C GLY A 218 -18.65 42.56 3.17
N GLU A 219 -18.11 43.49 3.95
CA GLU A 219 -16.88 44.22 3.62
C GLU A 219 -15.67 43.62 4.35
N ILE A 220 -14.51 43.62 3.68
CA ILE A 220 -13.25 43.15 4.25
C ILE A 220 -12.69 44.27 5.13
N LEU A 221 -12.66 44.06 6.44
CA LEU A 221 -12.02 44.97 7.39
C LEU A 221 -10.51 44.74 7.48
N TYR A 222 -10.09 43.48 7.33
CA TYR A 222 -8.69 43.09 7.48
C TYR A 222 -8.35 41.90 6.58
N SER A 223 -7.13 41.89 6.03
CA SER A 223 -6.59 40.78 5.24
C SER A 223 -5.08 40.64 5.44
N GLN A 224 -4.61 39.41 5.73
CA GLN A 224 -3.19 39.11 5.88
C GLN A 224 -2.82 37.76 5.26
N ALA A 225 -1.70 37.73 4.53
CA ALA A 225 -1.04 36.51 4.08
C ALA A 225 -0.40 35.73 5.25
N LEU A 226 -0.77 34.46 5.37
CA LEU A 226 -0.21 33.55 6.37
C LEU A 226 0.98 32.79 5.77
N THR A 227 2.09 32.75 6.52
CA THR A 227 3.26 31.94 6.18
C THR A 227 3.10 30.50 6.70
N PRO A 228 3.90 29.52 6.22
CA PRO A 228 3.85 28.13 6.71
C PRO A 228 4.08 27.95 8.22
N SER A 229 4.69 28.94 8.90
CA SER A 229 4.89 28.93 10.35
C SER A 229 3.67 29.37 11.15
N HIS A 230 2.64 29.95 10.51
CA HIS A 230 1.40 30.33 11.17
C HIS A 230 0.53 29.10 11.41
N HIS A 231 0.09 28.94 12.66
CA HIS A 231 -0.89 27.94 13.05
C HIS A 231 -2.23 28.63 13.28
N VAL A 232 -3.28 28.09 12.68
CA VAL A 232 -4.66 28.58 12.83
C VAL A 232 -5.44 27.50 13.56
N SER A 233 -6.16 27.89 14.62
CA SER A 233 -7.08 27.01 15.34
C SER A 233 -8.41 27.71 15.53
N THR A 234 -9.43 26.95 15.95
CA THR A 234 -10.66 27.59 16.42
C THR A 234 -10.37 28.37 17.71
N LEU A 235 -11.23 29.33 18.04
CA LEU A 235 -11.11 30.07 19.30
C LEU A 235 -11.16 29.09 20.49
N ASN A 236 -12.00 28.05 20.43
CA ASN A 236 -12.11 27.05 21.50
C ASN A 236 -10.80 26.29 21.71
N ASP A 237 -10.18 25.81 20.62
CA ASP A 237 -8.90 25.10 20.70
C ASP A 237 -7.79 26.01 21.25
N PHE A 238 -7.79 27.28 20.83
CA PHE A 238 -6.83 28.27 21.33
C PHE A 238 -7.01 28.52 22.83
N MET A 239 -8.26 28.69 23.29
CA MET A 239 -8.59 28.89 24.70
C MET A 239 -8.14 27.71 25.54
N GLU A 240 -8.36 26.48 25.07
CA GLU A 240 -7.90 25.27 25.77
C GLU A 240 -6.37 25.21 25.87
N ILE A 241 -5.66 25.47 24.77
CA ILE A 241 -4.20 25.49 24.74
C ILE A 241 -3.64 26.56 25.69
N ALA A 242 -4.20 27.77 25.66
CA ALA A 242 -3.78 28.88 26.50
C ALA A 242 -4.00 28.57 28.00
N GLN A 243 -5.16 28.01 28.35
CA GLN A 243 -5.48 27.62 29.72
C GLN A 243 -4.54 26.53 30.23
N ARG A 244 -4.23 25.51 29.41
CA ARG A 244 -3.24 24.47 29.76
C ARG A 244 -1.84 25.03 29.93
N ALA A 245 -1.48 26.07 29.18
CA ALA A 245 -0.20 26.78 29.30
C ALA A 245 -0.18 27.80 30.46
N GLY A 246 -1.25 27.88 31.27
CA GLY A 246 -1.32 28.76 32.44
C GLY A 246 -1.70 30.21 32.11
N TYR A 247 -2.15 30.49 30.89
CA TYR A 247 -2.68 31.80 30.51
C TYR A 247 -4.18 31.87 30.79
N LEU A 248 -4.64 33.02 31.26
CA LEU A 248 -6.05 33.32 31.46
C LEU A 248 -6.50 34.33 30.40
N LEU A 249 -7.41 33.91 29.51
CA LEU A 249 -8.02 34.80 28.54
C LEU A 249 -9.28 35.44 29.11
N ILE A 250 -9.35 36.77 29.03
CA ILE A 250 -10.44 37.58 29.58
C ILE A 250 -10.89 38.53 28.47
N HIS A 251 -12.20 38.72 28.33
CA HIS A 251 -12.74 39.72 27.41
C HIS A 251 -12.29 41.12 27.84
N LYS A 252 -11.98 41.99 26.86
CA LYS A 252 -11.40 43.31 27.15
C LYS A 252 -12.25 44.14 28.11
N GLU A 253 -13.57 44.01 28.02
CA GLU A 253 -14.53 44.73 28.86
C GLU A 253 -14.45 44.29 30.34
N ASP A 254 -14.24 43.00 30.60
CA ASP A 254 -14.11 42.44 31.95
C ASP A 254 -12.72 42.73 32.55
N MET A 255 -11.72 42.97 31.70
CA MET A 255 -10.35 43.26 32.12
C MET A 255 -10.19 44.68 32.69
N GLN A 256 -10.91 45.67 32.14
CA GLN A 256 -10.84 47.07 32.58
C GLN A 256 -11.12 47.29 34.08
N PRO A 257 -12.24 46.79 34.66
CA PRO A 257 -12.48 46.93 36.10
C PRO A 257 -11.45 46.18 36.95
N MET A 258 -10.92 45.06 36.45
CA MET A 258 -9.91 44.25 37.14
C MET A 258 -8.55 44.97 37.21
N MET A 259 -8.12 45.59 36.11
CA MET A 259 -6.94 46.45 36.05
C MET A 259 -7.03 47.64 37.01
N LYS A 260 -8.17 48.34 37.01
CA LYS A 260 -8.41 49.49 37.88
C LYS A 260 -8.38 49.10 39.37
N ALA A 261 -8.87 47.91 39.72
CA ALA A 261 -8.79 47.37 41.07
C ALA A 261 -7.35 46.97 41.49
N LEU A 262 -6.51 46.58 40.54
CA LEU A 262 -5.09 46.30 40.78
C LEU A 262 -4.27 47.59 40.94
N GLU A 263 -4.50 48.61 40.10
CA GLU A 263 -3.84 49.93 40.24
C GLU A 263 -4.16 50.61 41.57
N GLY A 264 -5.39 50.46 42.07
CA GLY A 264 -5.79 50.96 43.39
C GLY A 264 -5.11 50.26 44.58
N LYS A 265 -4.47 49.10 44.37
CA LYS A 265 -3.71 48.37 45.40
C LYS A 265 -2.20 48.66 45.39
N PHE A 266 -1.65 49.25 44.33
CA PHE A 266 -0.24 49.63 44.25
C PHE A 266 0.03 51.09 44.62
N ASN A 267 -1.02 51.91 44.73
CA ASN A 267 -0.97 53.32 45.15
C ASN A 267 -1.51 53.54 46.59
N ALA A 268 -1.56 52.49 47.41
CA ALA A 268 -1.97 52.52 48.82
C ALA A 268 -0.82 52.03 49.72
#